data_AF-A0A956N5C9-F1
#
_entry.id   AF-A0A956N5C9-F1
#
_cell.length_a   1.000
_cell.length_b   1.000
_cell.length_c   1.000
_cell.angle_alpha   90.00
_cell.angle_beta   90.00
_cell.angle_gamma   90.00
#
_symmetry.space_group_name_H-M   'P 1'
#
loop_
_entity.id
_entity.type
_entity.pdbx_description
1 polymer ?
#
loop_
_entity_poly.entity_id
_entity_poly.type
_entity_poly.pdbx_seq_one_letter_code
_entity_poly.pdbx_strand_id
1 'polypeptide(L)'
;MHPTDEQILDTLLGGPADSGLEETRAHVDSGCSRCEERLAMFRELVHTLRTDRDPEPPAEWVRRANRLLSPHSLPVIAERVKDFCRGLVEEAARLVRDTAATPGVAAFGLRGESTRRLGFETEGFELDVAIEPRAGGATVTGQVTALGDDPTSIPDAKVLLSGPRGSVHETITDEGGEFA
;
A
#
# COMPACT_ATOMS: atom_id res chain seq x y z
N MET A 1 -3.72 -13.07 30.73
CA MET A 1 -3.42 -13.68 29.42
C MET A 1 -2.57 -12.67 28.67
N HIS A 2 -1.47 -13.06 28.02
CA HIS A 2 -0.61 -12.09 27.31
C HIS A 2 -1.07 -11.99 25.84
N PRO A 3 -1.10 -10.78 25.26
CA PRO A 3 -1.32 -10.58 23.84
C PRO A 3 -0.27 -11.31 23.00
N THR A 4 -0.65 -11.75 21.80
CA THR A 4 0.29 -12.31 20.82
C THR A 4 1.17 -11.22 20.22
N ASP A 5 2.27 -11.62 19.57
CA ASP A 5 3.15 -10.66 18.89
C ASP A 5 2.43 -9.91 17.77
N GLU A 6 1.51 -10.58 17.06
CA GLU A 6 0.65 -9.97 16.02
C GLU A 6 -0.24 -8.87 16.62
N GLN A 7 -0.89 -9.13 17.76
CA GLN A 7 -1.74 -8.14 18.43
C GLN A 7 -0.96 -6.91 18.92
N ILE A 8 0.28 -7.11 19.40
CA ILE A 8 1.17 -6.02 19.82
C ILE A 8 1.63 -5.20 18.60
N LEU A 9 1.97 -5.86 17.49
CA LEU A 9 2.35 -5.21 16.24
C LEU A 9 1.20 -4.41 15.62
N ASP A 10 -0.02 -4.97 15.59
CA ASP A 10 -1.21 -4.27 15.09
C ASP A 10 -1.51 -3.00 15.90
N THR A 11 -1.28 -3.05 17.22
CA THR A 11 -1.40 -1.89 18.12
C THR A 11 -0.38 -0.80 17.79
N LEU A 12 0.83 -1.16 17.35
CA LEU A 12 1.87 -0.21 16.92
C LEU A 12 1.66 0.35 15.52
N LEU A 13 1.14 -0.46 14.61
CA LEU A 13 1.01 -0.13 13.19
C LEU A 13 -0.33 0.52 12.83
N GLY A 14 -1.28 0.57 13.78
CA GLY A 14 -2.62 1.12 13.53
C GLY A 14 -3.46 0.20 12.66
N GLY A 15 -3.36 -1.11 12.90
CA GLY A 15 -4.13 -2.14 12.19
C GLY A 15 -5.66 -1.92 12.28
N PRO A 16 -6.45 -2.66 11.49
CA PRO A 16 -7.90 -2.50 11.47
C PRO A 16 -8.45 -2.61 12.90
N ALA A 17 -9.41 -1.74 13.22
CA ALA A 17 -10.06 -1.63 14.53
C ALA A 17 -10.89 -2.87 14.86
N ASP A 18 -10.23 -4.01 15.06
CA ASP A 18 -10.82 -5.18 15.70
C ASP A 18 -10.71 -5.04 17.21
N SER A 19 -11.64 -5.68 17.90
CA SER A 19 -11.87 -5.60 19.35
C SER A 19 -10.68 -5.97 20.25
N GLY A 20 -9.57 -6.48 19.68
CA GLY A 20 -8.37 -6.86 20.43
C GLY A 20 -7.36 -5.73 20.66
N LEU A 21 -7.46 -4.59 19.96
CA LEU A 21 -6.49 -3.49 20.08
C LEU A 21 -6.59 -2.74 21.40
N GLU A 22 -7.81 -2.43 21.83
CA GLU A 22 -8.04 -1.75 23.12
C GLU A 22 -7.65 -2.63 24.30
N GLU A 23 -7.95 -3.93 24.24
CA GLU A 23 -7.57 -4.90 25.27
C GLU A 23 -6.04 -5.08 25.34
N THR A 24 -5.38 -5.15 24.19
CA THR A 24 -3.92 -5.24 24.12
C THR A 24 -3.26 -3.98 24.68
N ARG A 25 -3.80 -2.81 24.34
CA ARG A 25 -3.31 -1.52 24.85
C ARG A 25 -3.52 -1.40 26.35
N ALA A 26 -4.71 -1.74 26.85
CA ALA A 26 -5.01 -1.75 28.28
C ALA A 26 -4.11 -2.74 29.05
N HIS A 27 -3.81 -3.91 28.48
CA HIS A 27 -2.90 -4.88 29.09
C HIS A 27 -1.47 -4.35 29.18
N VAL A 28 -0.97 -3.68 28.14
CA VAL A 28 0.35 -3.03 28.18
C VAL A 28 0.35 -1.90 29.20
N ASP A 29 -0.64 -1.01 29.14
CA ASP A 29 -0.75 0.16 30.03
C ASP A 29 -0.95 -0.22 31.50
N SER A 30 -1.33 -1.48 31.78
CA SER A 30 -1.40 -2.04 33.14
C SER A 30 -0.03 -2.27 33.81
N GLY A 31 1.08 -2.07 33.09
CA GLY A 31 2.45 -2.23 33.63
C GLY A 31 2.99 -3.65 33.52
N CYS A 32 2.56 -4.42 32.52
CA CYS A 32 3.04 -5.79 32.34
C CYS A 32 4.45 -5.79 31.72
N SER A 33 5.48 -5.95 32.55
CA SER A 33 6.90 -5.89 32.14
C SER A 33 7.24 -6.70 30.89
N ARG A 34 6.76 -7.95 30.79
CA ARG A 34 6.98 -8.80 29.61
C ARG A 34 6.40 -8.23 28.32
N CYS A 35 5.23 -7.59 28.40
CA CYS A 35 4.58 -6.99 27.23
C CYS A 35 5.20 -5.63 26.90
N GLU A 36 5.65 -4.88 27.91
CA GLU A 36 6.39 -3.63 27.74
C GLU A 36 7.74 -3.85 27.05
N GLU A 37 8.50 -4.88 27.45
CA GLU A 37 9.76 -5.25 26.80
C GLU A 37 9.56 -5.62 25.32
N ARG A 38 8.54 -6.45 25.03
CA ARG A 38 8.20 -6.81 23.65
C ARG A 38 7.76 -5.60 22.83
N LEU A 39 6.96 -4.72 23.42
CA LEU A 39 6.52 -3.49 22.76
C LEU A 39 7.71 -2.55 22.49
N ALA A 40 8.65 -2.42 23.43
CA ALA A 40 9.86 -1.63 23.25
C ALA A 40 10.72 -2.18 22.10
N MET A 41 10.92 -3.50 22.06
CA MET A 41 11.62 -4.18 20.97
C MET A 41 10.96 -3.92 19.61
N PHE A 42 9.62 -4.03 19.52
CA PHE A 42 8.91 -3.75 18.27
C PHE A 42 8.93 -2.26 17.89
N ARG A 43 8.88 -1.34 18.86
CA ARG A 43 9.06 0.10 18.61
C ARG A 43 10.43 0.39 18.04
N GLU A 44 11.47 -0.22 18.58
CA GLU A 44 12.84 -0.08 18.09
C GLU A 44 12.95 -0.63 16.67
N LEU A 45 12.42 -1.82 16.39
CA LEU A 45 12.39 -2.40 15.04
C LEU A 45 11.66 -1.49 14.04
N VAL A 46 10.46 -1.01 14.38
CA VAL A 46 9.69 -0.10 13.53
C VAL A 46 10.42 1.23 13.34
N HIS A 47 11.08 1.73 14.40
CA HIS A 47 11.89 2.93 14.31
C HIS A 47 13.06 2.73 13.35
N THR A 48 13.85 1.67 13.52
CA THR A 48 14.97 1.31 12.63
C THR A 48 14.48 1.24 11.19
N LEU A 49 13.40 0.50 10.91
CA LEU A 49 12.84 0.37 9.56
C LEU A 49 12.34 1.71 8.96
N ARG A 50 11.82 2.63 9.79
CA ARG A 50 11.38 3.96 9.34
C ARG A 50 12.51 4.96 9.16
N THR A 51 13.58 4.80 9.94
CA THR A 51 14.78 5.66 9.88
C THR A 51 15.83 5.15 8.92
N ASP A 52 15.71 3.90 8.48
CA ASP A 52 16.56 3.35 7.45
C ASP A 52 16.36 4.16 6.16
N ARG A 53 17.44 4.82 5.76
CA ARG A 53 17.50 5.67 4.57
C ARG A 53 18.12 4.93 3.39
N ASP A 54 18.47 3.65 3.56
CA ASP A 54 18.94 2.85 2.43
C ASP A 54 17.76 2.71 1.45
N PRO A 55 17.85 3.31 0.25
CA PRO A 55 16.71 3.45 -0.65
C PRO A 55 16.32 2.13 -1.31
N GLU A 56 17.07 1.06 -1.08
CA GLU A 56 16.98 -0.18 -1.84
C GLU A 56 17.09 -1.40 -0.91
N PRO A 57 15.96 -1.99 -0.49
CA PRO A 57 16.00 -3.24 0.26
C PRO A 57 16.72 -4.32 -0.56
N PRO A 58 17.50 -5.22 0.08
CA PRO A 58 18.19 -6.29 -0.62
C PRO A 58 17.26 -7.05 -1.57
N ALA A 59 17.70 -7.28 -2.80
CA ALA A 59 16.84 -7.88 -3.83
C ALA A 59 16.23 -9.23 -3.42
N GLU A 60 16.87 -10.00 -2.52
CA GLU A 60 16.28 -11.19 -1.93
C GLU A 60 15.02 -10.95 -1.08
N TRP A 61 14.92 -9.81 -0.40
CA TRP A 61 13.80 -9.45 0.46
C TRP A 61 12.63 -8.98 -0.38
N VAL A 62 12.89 -8.16 -1.40
CA VAL A 62 11.87 -7.79 -2.41
C VAL A 62 11.32 -9.03 -3.10
N ARG A 63 12.19 -9.96 -3.56
CA ARG A 63 11.75 -11.23 -4.16
C ARG A 63 10.98 -12.12 -3.19
N ARG A 64 11.27 -12.06 -1.89
CA ARG A 64 10.53 -12.81 -0.87
C ARG A 64 9.16 -12.18 -0.60
N ALA A 65 9.10 -10.86 -0.45
CA ALA A 65 7.86 -10.12 -0.31
C ALA A 65 6.95 -10.31 -1.54
N ASN A 66 7.49 -10.17 -2.75
CA ASN A 66 6.77 -10.43 -4.00
C ASN A 66 6.28 -11.87 -4.11
N ARG A 67 7.01 -12.87 -3.57
CA ARG A 67 6.52 -14.26 -3.51
C ARG A 67 5.37 -14.45 -2.53
N LEU A 68 5.40 -13.76 -1.39
CA LEU A 68 4.33 -13.80 -0.40
C LEU A 68 3.07 -13.06 -0.88
N LEU A 69 3.26 -11.98 -1.62
CA LEU A 69 2.21 -11.19 -2.27
C LEU A 69 1.84 -11.73 -3.67
N SER A 70 2.51 -12.78 -4.14
CA SER A 70 2.33 -13.32 -5.48
C SER A 70 0.92 -13.90 -5.60
N PRO A 71 0.23 -13.68 -6.75
CA PRO A 71 -1.15 -14.09 -6.99
C PRO A 71 -1.48 -15.56 -6.71
N HIS A 72 -0.48 -16.43 -6.53
CA HIS A 72 -0.66 -17.80 -6.01
C HIS A 72 -1.37 -17.87 -4.64
N SER A 73 -1.45 -16.78 -3.88
CA SER A 73 -2.22 -16.71 -2.62
C SER A 73 -3.72 -16.38 -2.81
N LEU A 74 -4.16 -15.99 -4.02
CA LEU A 74 -5.55 -15.63 -4.35
C LEU A 74 -5.96 -16.17 -5.75
N PRO A 75 -6.41 -17.43 -5.87
CA PRO A 75 -6.56 -18.13 -7.15
C PRO A 75 -7.51 -17.46 -8.16
N VAL A 76 -8.50 -16.68 -7.71
CA VAL A 76 -9.43 -15.96 -8.59
C VAL A 76 -8.78 -14.75 -9.27
N ILE A 77 -7.81 -14.11 -8.59
CA ILE A 77 -7.09 -12.95 -9.12
C ILE A 77 -6.01 -13.41 -10.07
N ALA A 78 -5.35 -14.53 -9.75
CA ALA A 78 -4.27 -15.10 -10.55
C ALA A 78 -4.67 -15.34 -12.01
N GLU A 79 -5.83 -15.94 -12.26
CA GLU A 79 -6.26 -16.19 -13.65
C GLU A 79 -6.68 -14.91 -14.38
N ARG A 80 -7.34 -13.98 -13.69
CA ARG A 80 -7.71 -12.69 -14.27
C ARG A 80 -6.49 -11.84 -14.65
N VAL A 81 -5.50 -11.79 -13.78
CA VAL A 81 -4.21 -11.12 -14.03
C VAL A 81 -3.47 -11.82 -15.17
N LYS A 82 -3.43 -13.15 -15.19
CA LYS A 82 -2.73 -13.92 -16.23
C LYS A 82 -3.36 -13.77 -17.61
N ASP A 83 -4.68 -13.69 -17.70
CA ASP A 83 -5.37 -13.40 -18.96
C ASP A 83 -5.15 -11.96 -19.42
N PHE A 84 -5.20 -11.00 -18.49
CA PHE A 84 -4.95 -9.59 -18.77
C PHE A 84 -3.51 -9.31 -19.22
N CYS A 85 -2.53 -9.90 -18.52
CA CYS A 85 -1.11 -9.73 -18.78
C CYS A 85 -0.58 -10.59 -19.94
N ARG A 86 -1.45 -11.37 -20.60
CA ARG A 86 -1.03 -12.27 -21.67
C ARG A 86 -0.43 -11.48 -22.84
N GLY A 87 0.89 -11.58 -23.03
CA GLY A 87 1.62 -10.88 -24.08
C GLY A 87 2.10 -9.48 -23.71
N LEU A 88 1.95 -9.06 -22.45
CA LEU A 88 2.54 -7.83 -21.92
C LEU A 88 3.95 -8.10 -21.37
N VAL A 89 4.77 -7.05 -21.35
CA VAL A 89 6.05 -7.04 -20.62
C VAL A 89 5.75 -6.75 -19.15
N GLU A 90 6.32 -7.54 -18.24
CA GLU A 90 6.23 -7.30 -16.80
C GLU A 90 7.32 -6.31 -16.40
N GLU A 91 6.92 -5.13 -15.91
CA GLU A 91 7.82 -4.15 -15.32
C GLU A 91 7.55 -4.00 -13.82
N ALA A 92 8.62 -3.88 -13.03
CA ALA A 92 8.51 -3.61 -11.61
C ALA A 92 8.36 -2.10 -11.40
N ALA A 93 7.21 -1.67 -10.87
CA ALA A 93 6.99 -0.29 -10.50
C ALA A 93 7.50 0.00 -9.08
N ARG A 94 8.21 1.12 -8.90
CA ARG A 94 8.62 1.64 -7.60
C ARG A 94 7.54 2.56 -7.05
N LEU A 95 7.11 2.34 -5.81
CA LEU A 95 6.29 3.31 -5.09
C LEU A 95 7.16 4.51 -4.69
N VAL A 96 6.90 5.67 -5.29
CA VAL A 96 7.66 6.91 -5.05
C VAL A 96 6.93 7.90 -4.15
N ARG A 97 5.60 7.75 -4.03
CA ARG A 97 4.75 8.65 -3.24
C ARG A 97 3.67 7.86 -2.52
N ASP A 98 3.53 8.08 -1.21
CA ASP A 98 2.37 7.62 -0.43
C ASP A 98 2.02 8.68 0.62
N THR A 99 0.87 9.33 0.46
CA THR A 99 0.44 10.38 1.39
C THR A 99 0.04 9.84 2.77
N ALA A 100 -0.30 8.55 2.89
CA ALA A 100 -0.57 7.94 4.19
C ALA A 100 0.71 7.64 4.98
N ALA A 101 1.85 7.46 4.30
CA ALA A 101 3.14 7.20 4.93
C ALA A 101 3.84 8.47 5.46
N THR A 102 3.32 9.65 5.11
CA THR A 102 3.91 10.95 5.49
C THR A 102 3.04 11.63 6.56
N PRO A 103 3.35 11.53 7.86
CA PRO A 103 2.49 12.00 8.95
C PRO A 103 2.38 13.55 9.11
N GLY A 104 2.56 14.34 8.05
CA GLY A 104 2.57 15.82 8.10
C GLY A 104 1.69 16.54 7.08
N VAL A 105 1.12 15.87 6.07
CA VAL A 105 0.43 16.55 4.97
C VAL A 105 -0.97 17.06 5.37
N ALA A 106 -1.51 16.61 6.52
CA ALA A 106 -2.73 17.16 7.11
C ALA A 106 -2.59 18.64 7.55
N ALA A 107 -1.37 19.18 7.63
CA ALA A 107 -1.12 20.56 8.07
C ALA A 107 -1.25 21.61 6.94
N PHE A 108 -1.33 21.22 5.66
CA PHE A 108 -1.33 22.15 4.51
C PHE A 108 -2.72 22.43 3.91
N GLY A 109 -3.80 22.24 4.67
CA GLY A 109 -5.12 22.77 4.28
C GLY A 109 -5.85 22.01 3.16
N LEU A 110 -5.45 20.76 2.87
CA LEU A 110 -6.28 19.82 2.12
C LEU A 110 -7.50 19.45 2.95
N ARG A 111 -8.56 20.28 2.88
CA ARG A 111 -9.90 19.91 3.31
C ARG A 111 -10.47 18.92 2.29
N GLY A 112 -10.04 17.67 2.40
CA GLY A 112 -10.62 16.52 1.72
C GLY A 112 -10.44 15.33 2.66
N GLU A 113 -11.54 14.70 3.05
CA GLU A 113 -11.52 13.50 3.89
C GLU A 113 -10.50 12.49 3.33
N SER A 114 -9.51 12.13 4.16
CA SER A 114 -8.69 10.90 4.09
C SER A 114 -8.25 10.37 2.72
N THR A 115 -8.08 11.22 1.71
CA THR A 115 -7.71 10.78 0.36
C THR A 115 -6.25 10.36 0.35
N ARG A 116 -6.02 9.06 0.16
CA ARG A 116 -4.67 8.50 0.03
C ARG A 116 -4.24 8.61 -1.43
N ARG A 117 -3.08 9.22 -1.68
CA ARG A 117 -2.47 9.28 -3.01
C ARG A 117 -1.24 8.42 -3.05
N LEU A 118 -1.15 7.59 -4.08
CA LEU A 118 -0.05 6.69 -4.38
C LEU A 118 0.53 7.08 -5.74
N GLY A 119 1.85 7.20 -5.83
CA GLY A 119 2.55 7.41 -7.10
C GLY A 119 3.53 6.27 -7.34
N PHE A 120 3.45 5.67 -8.52
CA PHE A 120 4.30 4.57 -8.96
C PHE A 120 5.07 4.96 -10.21
N GLU A 121 6.35 4.61 -10.28
CA GLU A 121 7.21 4.85 -11.45
C GLU A 121 7.78 3.52 -11.96
N THR A 122 7.78 3.32 -13.28
CA THR A 122 8.51 2.25 -13.98
C THR A 122 9.64 2.84 -14.83
N GLU A 123 10.31 2.04 -15.67
CA GLU A 123 11.29 2.57 -16.63
C GLU A 123 10.63 3.45 -17.71
N GLY A 124 9.35 3.21 -18.03
CA GLY A 124 8.65 3.88 -19.12
C GLY A 124 7.42 4.70 -18.72
N PHE A 125 6.89 4.54 -17.51
CA PHE A 125 5.59 5.11 -17.14
C PHE A 125 5.50 5.56 -15.69
N GLU A 126 4.70 6.59 -15.43
CA GLU A 126 4.24 6.99 -14.10
C GLU A 126 2.74 6.68 -13.98
N LEU A 127 2.34 6.17 -12.82
CA LEU A 127 0.96 5.91 -12.44
C LEU A 127 0.66 6.62 -11.13
N ASP A 128 -0.23 7.60 -11.19
CA ASP A 128 -0.78 8.26 -10.02
C ASP A 128 -2.16 7.69 -9.69
N VAL A 129 -2.39 7.36 -8.43
CA VAL A 129 -3.65 6.78 -7.93
C VAL A 129 -4.12 7.56 -6.72
N ALA A 130 -5.36 8.04 -6.75
CA ALA A 130 -6.06 8.62 -5.62
C ALA A 130 -7.16 7.67 -5.13
N ILE A 131 -7.16 7.40 -3.83
CA ILE A 131 -8.12 6.51 -3.17
C ILE A 131 -8.89 7.37 -2.16
N GLU A 132 -10.18 7.57 -2.43
CA GLU A 132 -11.09 8.29 -1.55
C GLU A 132 -12.02 7.29 -0.84
N PRO A 133 -11.94 7.15 0.49
CA PRO A 133 -12.84 6.28 1.23
C PRO A 133 -14.30 6.73 1.10
N ARG A 134 -15.22 5.79 0.92
CA ARG A 134 -16.67 6.05 0.87
C ARG A 134 -17.42 5.06 1.77
N ALA A 135 -18.64 5.40 2.18
CA ALA A 135 -19.47 4.47 2.94
C ALA A 135 -19.73 3.19 2.10
N GLY A 136 -19.14 2.07 2.51
CA GLY A 136 -19.26 0.79 1.80
C GLY A 136 -18.18 0.50 0.76
N GLY A 137 -17.13 1.33 0.63
CA GLY A 137 -16.04 1.07 -0.32
C GLY A 137 -15.02 2.20 -0.44
N ALA A 138 -14.43 2.34 -1.62
CA ALA A 138 -13.57 3.46 -1.97
C ALA A 138 -13.81 3.84 -3.44
N THR A 139 -13.71 5.12 -3.74
CA THR A 139 -13.58 5.61 -5.11
C THR A 139 -12.10 5.64 -5.44
N VAL A 140 -11.72 5.09 -6.59
CA VAL A 140 -10.34 5.06 -7.05
C VAL A 140 -10.26 5.79 -8.37
N THR A 141 -9.47 6.86 -8.41
CA THR A 141 -9.16 7.59 -9.64
C THR A 141 -7.67 7.59 -9.86
N GLY A 142 -7.22 7.87 -11.08
CA GLY A 142 -5.81 7.97 -11.35
C GLY A 142 -5.48 8.38 -12.77
N GLN A 143 -4.20 8.40 -13.07
CA GLN A 143 -3.67 8.82 -14.37
C GLN A 143 -2.44 7.98 -14.72
N VAL A 144 -2.30 7.66 -16.00
CA VAL A 144 -1.13 7.01 -16.58
C VAL A 144 -0.41 7.97 -17.53
N THR A 145 0.88 8.18 -17.31
CA THR A 145 1.71 9.09 -18.10
C THR A 145 2.99 8.38 -18.53
N ALA A 146 3.44 8.59 -19.76
CA ALA A 146 4.74 8.10 -20.22
C ALA A 146 5.87 8.95 -19.62
N LEU A 147 6.91 8.31 -19.09
CA LEU A 147 8.12 8.96 -18.61
C LEU A 147 9.05 9.23 -19.79
N GLY A 148 9.53 10.48 -19.89
CA GLY A 148 10.42 10.93 -20.96
C GLY A 148 10.62 12.45 -20.92
N ASP A 149 11.36 12.99 -21.89
CA ASP A 149 11.63 14.43 -22.00
C ASP A 149 10.36 15.28 -22.20
N ASP A 150 9.27 14.66 -22.66
CA ASP A 150 7.94 15.27 -22.78
C ASP A 150 6.87 14.29 -22.26
N PRO A 151 6.44 14.43 -20.98
CA PRO A 151 5.48 13.52 -20.37
C PRO A 151 4.16 13.54 -21.13
N THR A 152 3.80 12.40 -21.71
CA THR A 152 2.61 12.29 -22.55
C THR A 152 1.59 11.37 -21.90
N SER A 153 0.34 11.84 -21.82
CA SER A 153 -0.79 11.02 -21.38
C SER A 153 -0.98 9.79 -22.27
N ILE A 154 -1.34 8.66 -21.67
CA ILE A 154 -1.53 7.41 -22.40
C ILE A 154 -3.01 7.10 -22.50
N PRO A 155 -3.68 7.41 -23.62
CA PRO A 155 -5.07 7.07 -23.82
C PRO A 155 -5.24 5.57 -24.07
N ASP A 156 -6.44 5.06 -23.80
CA ASP A 156 -6.85 3.66 -24.01
C ASP A 156 -5.97 2.63 -23.28
N ALA A 157 -5.19 3.05 -22.29
CA ALA A 157 -4.42 2.18 -21.44
C ALA A 157 -5.37 1.38 -20.55
N LYS A 158 -5.29 0.06 -20.63
CA LYS A 158 -6.03 -0.82 -19.74
C LYS A 158 -5.38 -0.79 -18.36
N VAL A 159 -6.17 -0.54 -17.34
CA VAL A 159 -5.72 -0.46 -15.95
C VAL A 159 -6.42 -1.55 -15.15
N LEU A 160 -5.63 -2.38 -14.48
CA LEU A 160 -6.12 -3.40 -13.57
C LEU A 160 -5.61 -3.12 -12.17
N LEU A 161 -6.53 -2.84 -11.24
CA LEU A 161 -6.23 -2.58 -9.84
C LEU A 161 -6.66 -3.76 -9.00
N SER A 162 -5.77 -4.26 -8.14
CA SER A 162 -6.08 -5.34 -7.21
C SER A 162 -5.83 -4.91 -5.76
N GLY A 163 -6.77 -5.24 -4.89
CA GLY A 163 -6.70 -4.95 -3.45
C GLY A 163 -6.33 -6.18 -2.63
N PRO A 164 -5.85 -6.00 -1.38
CA PRO A 164 -5.43 -7.10 -0.51
C PRO A 164 -6.56 -8.07 -0.11
N ARG A 165 -7.82 -7.65 -0.24
CA ARG A 165 -9.01 -8.50 -0.01
C ARG A 165 -9.50 -9.21 -1.27
N GLY A 166 -8.74 -9.12 -2.35
CA GLY A 166 -9.02 -9.73 -3.63
C GLY A 166 -10.09 -9.07 -4.49
N SER A 167 -10.41 -7.80 -4.19
CA SER A 167 -11.13 -6.94 -5.12
C SER A 167 -10.26 -6.67 -6.34
N VAL A 168 -10.81 -6.85 -7.53
CA VAL A 168 -10.17 -6.50 -8.80
C VAL A 168 -11.06 -5.51 -9.53
N HIS A 169 -10.50 -4.39 -9.95
CA HIS A 169 -11.18 -3.37 -10.74
C HIS A 169 -10.42 -3.18 -12.06
N GLU A 170 -11.16 -3.16 -13.16
CA GLU A 170 -10.61 -2.99 -14.51
C GLU A 170 -11.25 -1.74 -15.12
N THR A 171 -10.42 -0.87 -15.68
CA THR A 171 -10.84 0.38 -16.32
C THR A 171 -9.91 0.68 -17.50
N ILE A 172 -10.25 1.70 -18.27
CA ILE A 172 -9.48 2.16 -19.44
C ILE A 172 -9.31 3.67 -19.30
N THR A 173 -8.10 4.17 -19.58
CA THR A 173 -7.84 5.60 -19.54
C THR A 173 -8.52 6.37 -20.67
N ASP A 174 -8.93 7.60 -20.38
CA ASP A 174 -9.48 8.53 -21.37
C ASP A 174 -8.39 9.21 -22.23
N GLU A 175 -8.79 10.18 -23.06
CA GLU A 175 -7.86 10.95 -23.91
C GLU A 175 -6.75 11.67 -23.12
N GLY A 176 -7.01 12.00 -21.86
CA GLY A 176 -6.06 12.61 -20.92
C GLY A 176 -5.21 11.60 -20.14
N GLY A 177 -5.37 10.30 -20.39
CA GLY A 177 -4.70 9.26 -19.64
C GLY A 177 -5.31 9.04 -18.24
N GLU A 178 -6.49 9.60 -17.96
CA GLU A 178 -7.14 9.54 -16.65
C GLU A 178 -8.13 8.36 -16.57
N PHE A 179 -8.35 7.83 -15.36
CA PHE A 179 -9.35 6.80 -15.09
C PHE A 179 -10.07 7.05 -13.76
N ALA A 180 -11.29 6.51 -13.63
CA ALA A 180 -12.14 6.58 -12.45
C ALA A 180 -13.03 5.33 -12.32
#